data_AF-A0A256J1T6-F1
#
_entry.id   AF-A0A256J1T6-F1
#
_cell.length_a   1.000
_cell.length_b   1.000
_cell.length_c   1.000
_cell.angle_alpha   90.00
_cell.angle_beta   90.00
_cell.angle_gamma   90.00
#
_symmetry.space_group_name_H-M   'P 1'
#
loop_
_entity.id
_entity.type
_entity.pdbx_description
1 polymer ?
#
loop_
_entity_poly.entity_id
_entity_poly.type
_entity_poly.pdbx_seq_one_letter_code
_entity_poly.pdbx_strand_id
1 'polypeptide(L)'
;MYRTRRAALAGIAAVGGASLTGCLGGRATDSVTGGAEDTGAGAPPPTVDAGYHLAYEADTLVSESLDGGVGKDGIPSVDDPAFRPIAEADMAGNEPVFGVVRGGEAKAYPRRILSHHEIVNDEVGGESVAITYCPLTGTAQGFRRGDTTFGVSGRLVNSNLIMYDRATDSWWPQMLATGVDGSMADETLDEFRVVWTTAGEWATRHPDASLMTEETGYVRRYDSDPYGSYAPLSGYYVRDGTRFPPLASPEDGHAKSVVIGARTATGAVAFDKTTLLSERVLTGTVGEGGPAVIAVADPALSTGYVYRNPDEVAVEPDGDEYRVDGEGGFEAADLPLERLLAFDAMWFAWYGFYPDTAFVGEHTRAGYGG
;
A
#
# COMPACT_ATOMS: atom_id res chain seq x y z
N MET A 1 30.00 27.92 45.83
CA MET A 1 31.17 27.10 46.19
C MET A 1 30.67 25.76 46.73
N TYR A 2 31.00 24.68 46.03
CA TYR A 2 30.97 23.26 46.42
C TYR A 2 30.80 22.91 47.92
N ARG A 3 29.84 22.03 48.27
CA ARG A 3 30.06 20.63 48.71
C ARG A 3 28.85 19.95 49.36
N THR A 4 28.47 18.84 48.75
CA THR A 4 27.90 17.56 49.25
C THR A 4 28.07 17.21 50.74
N ARG A 5 27.03 16.56 51.33
CA ARG A 5 27.06 15.49 52.37
C ARG A 5 25.78 14.64 52.23
N ARG A 6 25.87 13.36 51.85
CA ARG A 6 26.08 12.11 52.65
C ARG A 6 24.82 11.58 53.36
N ALA A 7 24.69 10.25 53.25
CA ALA A 7 23.56 9.36 53.52
C ALA A 7 23.42 8.85 54.97
N ALA A 8 22.26 8.24 55.27
CA ALA A 8 22.02 7.14 56.23
C ALA A 8 20.63 6.52 55.88
N LEU A 9 20.46 5.24 55.49
CA LEU A 9 20.53 3.93 56.18
C LEU A 9 19.48 3.66 57.26
N ALA A 10 18.63 2.64 57.01
CA ALA A 10 18.01 1.62 57.92
C ALA A 10 16.63 1.20 57.33
N GLY A 11 16.16 -0.05 57.29
CA GLY A 11 16.58 -1.33 57.86
C GLY A 11 15.52 -2.41 57.51
N ILE A 12 15.93 -3.68 57.61
CA ILE A 12 15.29 -4.92 57.15
C ILE A 12 14.25 -5.47 58.15
N ALA A 13 13.25 -6.24 57.68
CA ALA A 13 12.76 -7.45 58.37
C ALA A 13 12.06 -8.43 57.40
N ALA A 14 12.47 -9.70 57.46
CA ALA A 14 11.92 -10.86 56.76
C ALA A 14 11.67 -12.00 57.76
N VAL A 15 10.60 -12.79 57.58
CA VAL A 15 10.35 -14.18 58.08
C VAL A 15 9.27 -14.76 57.14
N GLY A 16 9.41 -15.84 56.34
CA GLY A 16 9.65 -17.27 56.64
C GLY A 16 8.34 -17.94 57.12
N GLY A 17 7.76 -19.05 56.64
CA GLY A 17 8.04 -20.12 55.68
C GLY A 17 7.22 -21.35 56.14
N ALA A 18 6.60 -22.13 55.24
CA ALA A 18 6.17 -23.51 55.52
C ALA A 18 5.92 -24.31 54.23
N SER A 19 6.60 -25.45 54.13
CA SER A 19 6.48 -26.48 53.10
C SER A 19 5.90 -27.76 53.72
N LEU A 20 5.14 -28.53 52.94
CA LEU A 20 4.83 -29.93 53.24
C LEU A 20 4.86 -30.78 51.95
N THR A 21 5.54 -31.90 52.04
CA THR A 21 5.83 -32.95 51.04
C THR A 21 5.05 -34.24 51.31
N GLY A 22 4.81 -35.03 50.26
CA GLY A 22 4.50 -36.48 50.30
C GLY A 22 3.80 -36.96 49.01
N CYS A 23 4.52 -37.48 47.99
CA CYS A 23 4.84 -38.91 47.70
C CYS A 23 3.59 -39.77 47.37
N LEU A 24 3.52 -40.70 46.41
CA LEU A 24 4.36 -41.25 45.32
C LEU A 24 3.42 -42.24 44.57
N GLY A 25 3.56 -42.43 43.25
CA GLY A 25 2.83 -43.49 42.56
C GLY A 25 3.00 -43.46 41.05
N GLY A 26 4.03 -44.13 40.53
CA GLY A 26 4.30 -44.23 39.11
C GLY A 26 3.32 -45.14 38.37
N ARG A 27 3.11 -44.83 37.08
CA ARG A 27 2.70 -45.81 36.07
C ARG A 27 3.25 -45.36 34.73
N ALA A 28 4.08 -46.22 34.14
CA ALA A 28 4.46 -46.13 32.75
C ALA A 28 3.21 -46.35 31.88
N THR A 29 3.01 -45.47 30.89
CA THR A 29 2.18 -45.72 29.73
C THR A 29 2.90 -45.16 28.52
N ASP A 30 3.32 -46.08 27.65
CA ASP A 30 3.61 -45.81 26.25
C ASP A 30 2.45 -45.00 25.65
N SER A 31 2.76 -43.91 24.97
CA SER A 31 1.84 -43.26 24.04
C SER A 31 2.49 -43.14 22.68
N VAL A 32 2.10 -44.12 21.86
CA VAL A 32 2.08 -44.18 20.41
C VAL A 32 1.72 -42.82 19.77
N THR A 33 2.51 -42.48 18.75
CA THR A 33 2.23 -41.60 17.59
C THR A 33 1.23 -40.45 17.73
N GLY A 34 1.75 -39.25 17.53
CA GLY A 34 1.02 -38.14 16.94
C GLY A 34 2.05 -37.23 16.30
N GLY A 35 2.48 -37.57 15.08
CA GLY A 35 3.04 -36.53 14.21
C GLY A 35 1.94 -35.49 14.08
N ALA A 36 2.17 -34.31 14.63
CA ALA A 36 1.38 -33.15 14.25
C ALA A 36 1.75 -32.90 12.79
N GLU A 37 0.91 -33.41 11.88
CA GLU A 37 0.77 -32.81 10.57
C GLU A 37 0.43 -31.36 10.82
N ASP A 38 1.35 -30.47 10.46
CA ASP A 38 1.12 -29.04 10.38
C ASP A 38 0.15 -28.79 9.22
N THR A 39 -1.13 -29.04 9.47
CA THR A 39 -2.22 -28.71 8.57
C THR A 39 -2.65 -27.27 8.87
N GLY A 40 -2.01 -26.28 8.26
CA GLY A 40 -2.39 -24.88 8.52
C GLY A 40 -1.81 -23.80 7.60
N ALA A 41 -0.63 -23.98 7.02
CA ALA A 41 -0.12 -23.02 6.04
C ALA A 41 -0.79 -23.24 4.69
N GLY A 42 -1.64 -22.30 4.26
CA GLY A 42 -2.18 -22.28 2.89
C GLY A 42 -1.07 -22.25 1.84
N ALA A 43 -1.41 -22.37 0.57
CA ALA A 43 -0.42 -22.19 -0.50
C ALA A 43 0.22 -20.79 -0.43
N PRO A 44 1.51 -20.63 -0.81
CA PRO A 44 2.12 -19.30 -0.91
C PRO A 44 1.32 -18.41 -1.88
N PRO A 45 1.40 -17.08 -1.72
CA PRO A 45 0.71 -16.18 -2.63
C PRO A 45 1.24 -16.33 -4.06
N PRO A 46 0.41 -16.11 -5.10
CA PRO A 46 0.86 -16.11 -6.49
C PRO A 46 1.98 -15.09 -6.75
N THR A 47 2.99 -15.53 -7.48
CA THR A 47 4.11 -14.69 -7.92
C THR A 47 4.17 -14.64 -9.45
N VAL A 48 4.83 -13.61 -9.97
CA VAL A 48 5.06 -13.40 -11.40
C VAL A 48 6.55 -13.24 -11.66
N ASP A 49 6.99 -13.67 -12.85
CA ASP A 49 8.33 -13.39 -13.36
C ASP A 49 8.37 -11.94 -13.90
N ALA A 50 8.22 -10.98 -12.99
CA ALA A 50 8.34 -9.56 -13.28
C ALA A 50 9.70 -9.08 -12.76
N GLY A 51 10.60 -8.75 -13.68
CA GLY A 51 11.77 -7.96 -13.32
C GLY A 51 11.30 -6.55 -13.00
N TYR A 52 11.11 -6.21 -11.74
CA TYR A 52 11.01 -4.81 -11.31
C TYR A 52 12.39 -4.29 -10.96
N HIS A 53 12.66 -3.05 -11.32
CA HIS A 53 13.85 -2.34 -10.89
C HIS A 53 13.82 -2.16 -9.37
N LEU A 54 14.82 -2.68 -8.67
CA LEU A 54 15.04 -2.48 -7.25
C LEU A 54 16.37 -1.73 -7.08
N ALA A 55 16.32 -0.54 -6.47
CA ALA A 55 17.52 0.26 -6.23
C ALA A 55 18.34 -0.25 -5.02
N TYR A 56 17.76 -1.14 -4.22
CA TYR A 56 18.34 -1.66 -2.99
C TYR A 56 18.19 -3.17 -2.94
N GLU A 57 19.24 -3.85 -2.48
CA GLU A 57 19.22 -5.28 -2.21
C GLU A 57 18.31 -5.61 -1.00
N ALA A 58 17.74 -6.82 -0.97
CA ALA A 58 16.85 -7.29 0.09
C ALA A 58 17.46 -7.10 1.51
N ASP A 59 18.72 -7.48 1.71
CA ASP A 59 19.43 -7.31 2.99
C ASP A 59 19.48 -5.85 3.45
N THR A 60 19.62 -4.91 2.51
CA THR A 60 19.62 -3.47 2.81
C THR A 60 18.24 -3.05 3.31
N LEU A 61 17.18 -3.46 2.61
CA LEU A 61 15.79 -3.16 2.97
C LEU A 61 15.41 -3.75 4.34
N VAL A 62 15.87 -4.97 4.63
CA VAL A 62 15.70 -5.59 5.95
C VAL A 62 16.47 -4.82 7.02
N SER A 63 17.70 -4.40 6.76
CA SER A 63 18.51 -3.66 7.74
C SER A 63 17.96 -2.25 8.05
N GLU A 64 17.39 -1.58 7.05
CA GLU A 64 16.79 -0.24 7.16
C GLU A 64 15.33 -0.28 7.64
N SER A 65 14.75 -1.46 7.80
CA SER A 65 13.39 -1.57 8.30
C SER A 65 13.28 -1.22 9.79
N LEU A 66 12.29 -0.40 10.12
CA LEU A 66 12.05 0.19 11.43
C LEU A 66 10.80 -0.41 12.07
N ASP A 67 10.76 -0.40 13.40
CA ASP A 67 9.56 -0.71 14.17
C ASP A 67 8.57 0.47 14.06
N GLY A 68 7.35 0.19 13.59
CA GLY A 68 6.28 1.18 13.44
C GLY A 68 5.63 1.61 14.76
N GLY A 69 6.06 1.04 15.88
CA GLY A 69 5.51 1.25 17.22
C GLY A 69 4.35 0.31 17.56
N VAL A 70 4.09 -0.68 16.70
CA VAL A 70 3.06 -1.72 16.87
C VAL A 70 3.69 -3.07 16.54
N GLY A 71 3.31 -4.11 17.29
CA GLY A 71 3.75 -5.48 16.96
C GLY A 71 3.08 -6.01 15.68
N LYS A 72 3.50 -7.21 15.26
CA LYS A 72 2.82 -7.98 14.20
C LYS A 72 1.31 -8.08 14.48
N ASP A 73 0.51 -7.78 13.47
CA ASP A 73 -0.96 -7.64 13.52
C ASP A 73 -1.47 -6.61 14.56
N GLY A 74 -0.61 -5.71 15.06
CA GLY A 74 -1.03 -4.60 15.93
C GLY A 74 -1.94 -3.59 15.22
N ILE A 75 -1.85 -3.55 13.89
CA ILE A 75 -2.86 -3.00 12.99
C ILE A 75 -3.50 -4.21 12.29
N PRO A 76 -4.68 -4.67 12.73
CA PRO A 76 -5.25 -5.90 12.23
C PRO A 76 -5.83 -5.71 10.82
N SER A 77 -5.59 -6.66 9.91
CA SER A 77 -6.27 -6.70 8.60
C SER A 77 -7.77 -6.94 8.76
N VAL A 78 -8.55 -6.55 7.75
CA VAL A 78 -9.94 -7.00 7.61
C VAL A 78 -9.97 -8.23 6.72
N ASP A 79 -10.36 -9.37 7.28
CA ASP A 79 -10.31 -10.66 6.58
C ASP A 79 -11.70 -11.19 6.16
N ASP A 80 -12.78 -10.52 6.62
CA ASP A 80 -14.17 -10.79 6.25
C ASP A 80 -14.90 -9.45 6.01
N PRO A 81 -14.60 -8.74 4.90
CA PRO A 81 -15.21 -7.44 4.63
C PRO A 81 -16.68 -7.57 4.21
N ALA A 82 -17.55 -6.82 4.86
CA ALA A 82 -18.96 -6.70 4.45
C ALA A 82 -19.19 -5.51 3.51
N PHE A 83 -20.12 -5.67 2.57
CA PHE A 83 -20.42 -4.68 1.53
C PHE A 83 -21.90 -4.33 1.45
N ARG A 84 -22.19 -3.14 0.92
CA ARG A 84 -23.53 -2.68 0.52
C ARG A 84 -23.48 -2.00 -0.85
N PRO A 85 -24.59 -1.89 -1.59
CA PRO A 85 -24.61 -1.12 -2.84
C PRO A 85 -24.14 0.32 -2.62
N ILE A 86 -23.27 0.83 -3.49
CA ILE A 86 -22.74 2.20 -3.36
C ILE A 86 -23.84 3.26 -3.49
N ALA A 87 -24.88 2.96 -4.29
CA ALA A 87 -26.05 3.83 -4.46
C ALA A 87 -26.88 4.02 -3.17
N GLU A 88 -26.75 3.11 -2.20
CA GLU A 88 -27.43 3.17 -0.90
C GLU A 88 -26.55 3.78 0.19
N ALA A 89 -25.31 4.16 -0.13
CA ALA A 89 -24.38 4.66 0.85
C ALA A 89 -24.64 6.12 1.20
N ASP A 90 -24.93 6.37 2.49
CA ASP A 90 -24.89 7.72 3.06
C ASP A 90 -23.43 8.13 3.30
N MET A 91 -22.81 8.71 2.27
CA MET A 91 -21.41 9.11 2.25
C MET A 91 -21.23 10.39 1.44
N ALA A 92 -20.30 11.24 1.86
CA ALA A 92 -19.96 12.43 1.11
C ALA A 92 -19.32 12.05 -0.23
N GLY A 93 -19.78 12.64 -1.35
CA GLY A 93 -19.28 12.30 -2.68
C GLY A 93 -17.78 12.57 -2.86
N ASN A 94 -17.20 13.48 -2.09
CA ASN A 94 -15.76 13.77 -2.10
C ASN A 94 -14.94 12.90 -1.13
N GLU A 95 -15.56 11.91 -0.48
CA GLU A 95 -14.85 10.99 0.39
C GLU A 95 -13.87 10.13 -0.44
N PRO A 96 -12.57 10.09 -0.10
CA PRO A 96 -11.61 9.26 -0.82
C PRO A 96 -11.92 7.77 -0.67
N VAL A 97 -11.91 7.06 -1.79
CA VAL A 97 -12.08 5.61 -1.87
C VAL A 97 -11.00 5.00 -2.77
N PHE A 98 -10.78 3.72 -2.56
CA PHE A 98 -9.96 2.88 -3.42
C PHE A 98 -10.87 1.97 -4.24
N GLY A 99 -10.88 2.15 -5.55
CA GLY A 99 -11.73 1.43 -6.49
C GLY A 99 -11.00 0.27 -7.16
N VAL A 100 -11.69 -0.85 -7.30
CA VAL A 100 -11.19 -2.06 -7.98
C VAL A 100 -12.28 -2.63 -8.88
N VAL A 101 -11.90 -3.05 -10.09
CA VAL A 101 -12.77 -3.84 -10.98
C VAL A 101 -12.06 -5.14 -11.34
N ARG A 102 -12.68 -6.29 -11.03
CA ARG A 102 -12.17 -7.63 -11.39
C ARG A 102 -13.35 -8.53 -11.73
N GLY A 103 -13.21 -9.35 -12.77
CA GLY A 103 -14.26 -10.30 -13.18
C GLY A 103 -15.64 -9.65 -13.45
N GLY A 104 -15.68 -8.36 -13.81
CA GLY A 104 -16.92 -7.60 -13.99
C GLY A 104 -17.54 -7.06 -12.70
N GLU A 105 -16.98 -7.36 -11.54
CA GLU A 105 -17.40 -6.81 -10.25
C GLU A 105 -16.59 -5.58 -9.89
N ALA A 106 -17.28 -4.49 -9.54
CA ALA A 106 -16.68 -3.25 -9.07
C ALA A 106 -16.89 -3.10 -7.55
N LYS A 107 -15.80 -2.86 -6.82
CA LYS A 107 -15.85 -2.58 -5.38
C LYS A 107 -15.10 -1.29 -5.02
N ALA A 108 -15.54 -0.63 -3.96
CA ALA A 108 -14.90 0.53 -3.37
C ALA A 108 -14.60 0.30 -1.89
N TYR A 109 -13.39 0.65 -1.48
CA TYR A 109 -12.90 0.54 -0.10
C TYR A 109 -12.68 1.95 0.45
N PRO A 110 -13.46 2.40 1.45
CA PRO A 110 -13.28 3.71 2.06
C PRO A 110 -11.89 3.88 2.66
N ARG A 111 -11.20 4.96 2.31
CA ARG A 111 -9.88 5.29 2.85
C ARG A 111 -9.91 5.35 4.38
N ARG A 112 -11.00 5.84 4.97
CA ARG A 112 -11.15 5.94 6.43
C ARG A 112 -11.12 4.59 7.15
N ILE A 113 -11.49 3.50 6.49
CA ILE A 113 -11.36 2.14 7.05
C ILE A 113 -9.93 1.66 6.85
N LEU A 114 -9.40 1.79 5.63
CA LEU A 114 -8.05 1.35 5.28
C LEU A 114 -6.95 2.11 6.03
N SER A 115 -7.16 3.37 6.46
CA SER A 115 -6.23 4.07 7.36
C SER A 115 -6.09 3.40 8.73
N HIS A 116 -7.04 2.55 9.17
CA HIS A 116 -7.00 1.85 10.45
C HIS A 116 -6.61 0.38 10.34
N HIS A 117 -6.64 -0.17 9.14
CA HIS A 117 -6.47 -1.61 8.90
C HIS A 117 -5.36 -1.94 7.92
N GLU A 118 -5.01 -1.00 7.03
CA GLU A 118 -3.99 -1.06 5.99
C GLU A 118 -4.16 -2.16 4.93
N ILE A 119 -4.82 -3.28 5.26
CA ILE A 119 -5.02 -4.44 4.41
C ILE A 119 -6.46 -4.96 4.57
N VAL A 120 -7.11 -5.22 3.45
CA VAL A 120 -8.38 -5.95 3.35
C VAL A 120 -8.15 -7.18 2.49
N ASN A 121 -8.28 -8.37 3.07
CA ASN A 121 -8.31 -9.63 2.32
C ASN A 121 -9.74 -9.87 1.86
N ASP A 122 -9.97 -9.87 0.55
CA ASP A 122 -11.29 -9.92 -0.07
C ASP A 122 -11.33 -10.97 -1.20
N GLU A 123 -12.51 -11.14 -1.78
CA GLU A 123 -12.74 -11.80 -3.07
C GLU A 123 -13.49 -10.83 -3.99
N VAL A 124 -12.96 -10.56 -5.18
CA VAL A 124 -13.58 -9.68 -6.18
C VAL A 124 -13.66 -10.40 -7.51
N GLY A 125 -14.86 -10.55 -8.07
CA GLY A 125 -15.08 -11.25 -9.33
C GLY A 125 -14.66 -12.73 -9.27
N GLY A 126 -14.79 -13.37 -8.11
CA GLY A 126 -14.37 -14.75 -7.86
C GLY A 126 -12.87 -14.93 -7.62
N GLU A 127 -12.13 -13.84 -7.45
CA GLU A 127 -10.68 -13.87 -7.27
C GLU A 127 -10.27 -13.39 -5.88
N SER A 128 -9.49 -14.22 -5.18
CA SER A 128 -8.94 -13.88 -3.87
C SER A 128 -7.83 -12.83 -3.99
N VAL A 129 -8.07 -11.66 -3.39
CA VAL A 129 -7.18 -10.49 -3.46
C VAL A 129 -6.90 -9.89 -2.09
N ALA A 130 -5.81 -9.15 -1.98
CA ALA A 130 -5.52 -8.25 -0.88
C ALA A 130 -5.49 -6.81 -1.40
N ILE A 131 -6.35 -5.94 -0.85
CA ILE A 131 -6.38 -4.51 -1.14
C ILE A 131 -5.66 -3.79 -0.01
N THR A 132 -4.66 -3.01 -0.36
CA THR A 132 -3.70 -2.47 0.61
C THR A 132 -3.58 -0.97 0.48
N TYR A 133 -3.42 -0.27 1.60
CA TYR A 133 -3.20 1.17 1.65
C TYR A 133 -2.21 1.54 2.76
N CYS A 134 -1.14 2.25 2.42
CA CYS A 134 -0.23 2.82 3.38
C CYS A 134 -0.53 4.31 3.60
N PRO A 135 -1.12 4.70 4.74
CA PRO A 135 -1.43 6.11 5.01
C PRO A 135 -0.19 7.00 5.16
N LEU A 136 0.98 6.44 5.47
CA LEU A 136 2.22 7.19 5.59
C LEU A 136 2.84 7.56 4.24
N THR A 137 2.53 6.81 3.19
CA THR A 137 3.12 7.00 1.85
C THR A 137 2.09 7.30 0.78
N GLY A 138 0.79 7.25 1.11
CA GLY A 138 -0.29 7.52 0.16
C GLY A 138 -0.37 6.48 -0.95
N THR A 139 0.06 5.24 -0.70
CA THR A 139 0.09 4.18 -1.72
C THR A 139 -1.03 3.19 -1.54
N ALA A 140 -1.80 2.96 -2.61
CA ALA A 140 -2.83 1.94 -2.69
C ALA A 140 -2.50 0.93 -3.79
N GLN A 141 -2.44 -0.35 -3.44
CA GLN A 141 -2.06 -1.44 -4.37
C GLN A 141 -2.87 -2.70 -4.06
N GLY A 142 -3.11 -3.50 -5.10
CA GLY A 142 -3.83 -4.76 -5.00
C GLY A 142 -2.90 -5.92 -5.32
N PHE A 143 -3.05 -7.04 -4.63
CA PHE A 143 -2.27 -8.26 -4.86
C PHE A 143 -3.21 -9.47 -4.99
N ARG A 144 -2.93 -10.38 -5.91
CA ARG A 144 -3.55 -11.71 -5.86
C ARG A 144 -2.96 -12.45 -4.66
N ARG A 145 -3.81 -13.00 -3.80
CA ARG A 145 -3.37 -13.69 -2.57
C ARG A 145 -3.47 -15.21 -2.63
N GLY A 146 -4.17 -15.76 -3.63
CA GLY A 146 -4.45 -17.20 -3.65
C GLY A 146 -5.19 -17.62 -2.36
N ASP A 147 -4.75 -18.69 -1.73
CA ASP A 147 -5.38 -19.23 -0.52
C ASP A 147 -4.90 -18.54 0.77
N THR A 148 -3.80 -17.79 0.73
CA THR A 148 -3.27 -17.09 1.90
C THR A 148 -4.00 -15.78 2.17
N THR A 149 -3.69 -15.17 3.30
CA THR A 149 -4.11 -13.81 3.66
C THR A 149 -2.88 -13.01 4.05
N PHE A 150 -2.91 -11.72 3.79
CA PHE A 150 -1.85 -10.81 4.20
C PHE A 150 -2.20 -10.12 5.52
N GLY A 151 -1.19 -9.92 6.36
CA GLY A 151 -1.27 -9.14 7.59
C GLY A 151 -0.21 -8.04 7.63
N VAL A 152 -0.33 -7.17 8.63
CA VAL A 152 0.62 -6.07 8.86
C VAL A 152 1.74 -6.57 9.77
N SER A 153 3.00 -6.47 9.34
CA SER A 153 4.13 -6.97 10.14
C SER A 153 4.44 -6.10 11.37
N GLY A 154 3.95 -4.86 11.39
CA GLY A 154 4.34 -3.82 12.34
C GLY A 154 5.67 -3.13 11.99
N ARG A 155 6.33 -3.57 10.91
CA ARG A 155 7.57 -2.98 10.41
C ARG A 155 7.31 -2.11 9.19
N LEU A 156 8.18 -1.12 9.01
CA LEU A 156 8.13 -0.17 7.90
C LEU A 156 9.53 -0.06 7.30
N VAL A 157 9.62 0.13 5.99
CA VAL A 157 10.85 0.59 5.32
C VAL A 157 10.49 1.76 4.42
N ASN A 158 11.29 2.83 4.44
CA ASN A 158 10.97 4.06 3.71
C ASN A 158 9.59 4.66 4.06
N SER A 159 9.18 4.57 5.34
CA SER A 159 7.80 4.86 5.83
C SER A 159 6.68 4.01 5.22
N ASN A 160 6.96 3.13 4.26
CA ASN A 160 5.98 2.25 3.64
C ASN A 160 5.82 0.95 4.46
N LEU A 161 4.60 0.42 4.49
CA LEU A 161 4.30 -0.77 5.28
C LEU A 161 4.95 -2.02 4.70
N ILE A 162 5.47 -2.87 5.59
CA ILE A 162 5.89 -4.22 5.25
C ILE A 162 4.74 -5.15 5.60
N MET A 163 4.15 -5.76 4.58
CA MET A 163 3.16 -6.82 4.74
C MET A 163 3.86 -8.13 5.07
N TYR A 164 3.12 -9.09 5.61
CA TYR A 164 3.54 -10.48 5.62
C TYR A 164 2.40 -11.36 5.13
N ASP A 165 2.70 -12.50 4.51
CA ASP A 165 1.69 -13.50 4.18
C ASP A 165 1.65 -14.59 5.27
N ARG A 166 0.45 -15.08 5.60
CA ARG A 166 0.26 -16.07 6.68
C ARG A 166 0.68 -17.49 6.31
N ALA A 167 1.01 -17.75 5.05
CA ALA A 167 1.38 -19.07 4.56
C ALA A 167 2.88 -19.36 4.77
N THR A 168 3.74 -18.39 4.45
CA THR A 168 5.20 -18.55 4.51
C THR A 168 5.87 -17.61 5.50
N ASP A 169 5.12 -16.69 6.11
CA ASP A 169 5.62 -15.62 6.98
C ASP A 169 6.69 -14.74 6.32
N SER A 170 6.66 -14.65 4.98
CA SER A 170 7.62 -13.84 4.22
C SER A 170 7.21 -12.37 4.24
N TRP A 171 8.20 -11.48 4.13
CA TRP A 171 7.99 -10.03 4.23
C TRP A 171 7.99 -9.35 2.87
N TRP A 172 7.01 -8.47 2.69
CA TRP A 172 6.72 -7.83 1.42
C TRP A 172 6.55 -6.31 1.63
N PRO A 173 7.58 -5.49 1.38
CA PRO A 173 7.42 -4.04 1.29
C PRO A 173 6.37 -3.71 0.22
N GLN A 174 5.28 -3.08 0.64
CA GLN A 174 4.09 -2.91 -0.18
C GLN A 174 4.40 -2.25 -1.53
N MET A 175 5.23 -1.20 -1.57
CA MET A 175 5.55 -0.47 -2.80
C MET A 175 6.42 -1.24 -3.80
N LEU A 176 7.21 -2.21 -3.32
CA LEU A 176 8.11 -2.98 -4.17
C LEU A 176 7.44 -4.22 -4.76
N ALA A 177 6.47 -4.78 -4.04
CA ALA A 177 5.84 -6.07 -4.34
C ALA A 177 6.82 -7.27 -4.36
N THR A 178 8.08 -7.08 -3.93
CA THR A 178 9.10 -8.13 -3.90
C THR A 178 9.37 -8.59 -2.47
N GLY A 179 9.54 -9.89 -2.28
CA GLY A 179 9.88 -10.48 -0.98
C GLY A 179 11.29 -10.10 -0.56
N VAL A 180 11.46 -9.62 0.67
CA VAL A 180 12.78 -9.20 1.20
C VAL A 180 13.29 -10.05 2.36
N ASP A 181 12.42 -10.86 2.96
CA ASP A 181 12.77 -11.79 4.04
C ASP A 181 11.81 -13.00 4.00
N GLY A 182 12.29 -14.15 4.47
CA GLY A 182 11.54 -15.41 4.44
C GLY A 182 11.79 -16.29 3.22
N SER A 183 11.01 -17.36 3.08
CA SER A 183 11.23 -18.36 2.01
C SER A 183 10.86 -17.86 0.61
N MET A 184 10.16 -16.73 0.52
CA MET A 184 9.76 -16.09 -0.73
C MET A 184 10.63 -14.85 -1.05
N ALA A 185 11.83 -14.74 -0.48
CA ALA A 185 12.76 -13.66 -0.83
C ALA A 185 13.05 -13.66 -2.35
N ASP A 186 13.17 -12.47 -2.92
CA ASP A 186 13.36 -12.18 -4.35
C ASP A 186 12.19 -12.56 -5.28
N GLU A 187 11.15 -13.22 -4.77
CA GLU A 187 9.91 -13.44 -5.50
C GLU A 187 9.12 -12.13 -5.61
N THR A 188 8.32 -11.99 -6.68
CA THR A 188 7.51 -10.79 -6.93
C THR A 188 6.02 -11.15 -6.93
N LEU A 189 5.23 -10.51 -6.07
CA LEU A 189 3.79 -10.70 -5.97
C LEU A 189 3.08 -10.29 -7.26
N ASP A 190 2.05 -11.04 -7.60
CA ASP A 190 1.14 -10.67 -8.70
C ASP A 190 0.25 -9.48 -8.29
N GLU A 191 0.71 -8.27 -8.63
CA GLU A 191 0.06 -7.01 -8.33
C GLU A 191 -0.90 -6.52 -9.41
N PHE A 192 -1.88 -5.70 -9.01
CA PHE A 192 -2.81 -5.04 -9.90
C PHE A 192 -3.20 -3.65 -9.38
N ARG A 193 -3.74 -2.86 -10.30
CA ARG A 193 -4.08 -1.46 -10.03
C ARG A 193 -5.26 -1.35 -9.06
N VAL A 194 -5.09 -0.46 -8.08
CA VAL A 194 -6.16 0.06 -7.23
C VAL A 194 -6.28 1.55 -7.52
N VAL A 195 -7.48 2.01 -7.89
CA VAL A 195 -7.70 3.40 -8.28
C VAL A 195 -8.00 4.25 -7.05
N TRP A 196 -7.14 5.22 -6.74
CA TRP A 196 -7.46 6.24 -5.75
C TRP A 196 -8.28 7.37 -6.39
N THR A 197 -9.55 7.44 -5.99
CA THR A 197 -10.56 8.40 -6.47
C THR A 197 -11.48 8.84 -5.32
N THR A 198 -12.59 9.51 -5.64
CA THR A 198 -13.65 9.83 -4.68
C THR A 198 -14.86 8.91 -4.84
N ALA A 199 -15.65 8.77 -3.78
CA ALA A 199 -16.86 7.97 -3.80
C ALA A 199 -17.87 8.38 -4.88
N GLY A 200 -18.02 9.69 -5.12
CA GLY A 200 -18.95 10.23 -6.11
C GLY A 200 -18.49 9.96 -7.54
N GLU A 201 -17.20 10.14 -7.82
CA GLU A 201 -16.58 9.77 -9.10
C GLU A 201 -16.72 8.27 -9.36
N TRP A 202 -16.38 7.44 -8.38
CA TRP A 202 -16.51 5.99 -8.48
C TRP A 202 -17.95 5.53 -8.69
N ALA A 203 -18.91 6.07 -7.92
CA ALA A 203 -20.32 5.74 -8.08
C ALA A 203 -20.88 6.18 -9.44
N THR A 204 -20.37 7.28 -10.00
CA THR A 204 -20.76 7.73 -11.34
C THR A 204 -20.23 6.79 -12.42
N ARG A 205 -18.96 6.34 -12.30
CA ARG A 205 -18.34 5.43 -13.27
C ARG A 205 -18.82 3.98 -13.14
N HIS A 206 -19.20 3.58 -11.93
CA HIS A 206 -19.61 2.23 -11.56
C HIS A 206 -20.86 2.28 -10.65
N PRO A 207 -22.06 2.55 -11.20
CA PRO A 207 -23.28 2.70 -10.41
C PRO A 207 -23.70 1.41 -9.68
N ASP A 208 -23.29 0.26 -10.21
CA ASP A 208 -23.55 -1.06 -9.62
C ASP A 208 -22.44 -1.50 -8.63
N ALA A 209 -21.50 -0.63 -8.29
CA ALA A 209 -20.40 -0.98 -7.40
C ALA A 209 -20.88 -1.27 -5.97
N SER A 210 -20.14 -2.15 -5.30
CA SER A 210 -20.30 -2.40 -3.88
C SER A 210 -19.33 -1.54 -3.07
N LEU A 211 -19.81 -0.98 -1.96
CA LEU A 211 -19.02 -0.19 -1.02
C LEU A 211 -18.81 -0.99 0.27
N MET A 212 -17.55 -1.10 0.71
CA MET A 212 -17.21 -1.72 1.98
C MET A 212 -17.82 -0.94 3.15
N THR A 213 -18.40 -1.67 4.10
CA THR A 213 -19.04 -1.13 5.30
C THR A 213 -18.08 -1.12 6.49
N GLU A 214 -18.52 -0.52 7.59
CA GLU A 214 -17.78 -0.50 8.87
C GLU A 214 -17.91 -1.82 9.66
N GLU A 215 -18.64 -2.81 9.14
CA GLU A 215 -18.74 -4.15 9.71
C GLU A 215 -17.45 -4.95 9.38
N THR A 216 -16.37 -4.58 10.06
CA THR A 216 -15.02 -5.16 9.85
C THR A 216 -14.67 -6.27 10.84
N GLY A 217 -15.56 -6.55 11.80
CA GLY A 217 -15.26 -7.41 12.96
C GLY A 217 -14.52 -6.69 14.11
N TYR A 218 -14.17 -5.40 13.97
CA TYR A 218 -13.46 -4.64 15.00
C TYR A 218 -14.29 -3.48 15.55
N VAL A 219 -14.21 -3.24 16.86
CA VAL A 219 -14.83 -2.08 17.51
C VAL A 219 -13.91 -0.87 17.33
N ARG A 220 -14.12 -0.11 16.24
CA ARG A 220 -13.39 1.13 15.94
C ARG A 220 -14.34 2.27 15.61
N ARG A 221 -13.82 3.49 15.68
CA ARG A 221 -14.48 4.71 15.22
C ARG A 221 -13.79 5.18 13.94
N TYR A 222 -14.41 4.92 12.80
CA TYR A 222 -13.83 5.22 11.49
C TYR A 222 -14.08 6.65 11.01
N ASP A 223 -14.91 7.42 11.71
CA ASP A 223 -15.14 8.86 11.47
C ASP A 223 -13.89 9.72 11.70
N SER A 224 -12.92 9.22 12.46
CA SER A 224 -11.64 9.86 12.76
C SER A 224 -10.50 9.12 12.09
N ASP A 225 -9.83 9.76 11.13
CA ASP A 225 -8.58 9.26 10.57
C ASP A 225 -7.37 9.64 11.45
N PRO A 226 -6.56 8.67 11.92
CA PRO A 226 -5.41 8.93 12.78
C PRO A 226 -4.29 9.74 12.12
N TYR A 227 -4.30 9.89 10.79
CA TYR A 227 -3.27 10.60 10.05
C TYR A 227 -3.70 11.99 9.58
N GLY A 228 -4.99 12.25 9.30
CA GLY A 228 -5.46 13.58 8.88
C GLY A 228 -6.70 13.53 8.00
N SER A 229 -6.82 14.45 7.04
CA SER A 229 -7.86 14.38 6.00
C SER A 229 -7.27 14.82 4.67
N TYR A 230 -7.85 14.34 3.56
CA TYR A 230 -7.58 14.80 2.20
C TYR A 230 -8.62 15.80 1.68
N ALA A 231 -9.80 15.87 2.31
CA ALA A 231 -10.91 16.72 1.87
C ALA A 231 -11.57 17.40 3.08
N PRO A 232 -11.05 18.56 3.57
CA PRO A 232 -9.85 19.26 3.09
C PRO A 232 -8.54 18.65 3.61
N LEU A 233 -7.43 18.96 2.93
CA LEU A 233 -6.10 18.49 3.30
C LEU A 233 -5.69 19.01 4.70
N SER A 234 -5.35 18.10 5.62
CA SER A 234 -4.96 18.44 7.00
C SER A 234 -4.15 17.33 7.68
N GLY A 235 -3.64 17.60 8.88
CA GLY A 235 -2.93 16.60 9.69
C GLY A 235 -1.52 16.30 9.17
N TYR A 236 -1.18 15.01 9.11
CA TYR A 236 0.08 14.52 8.54
C TYR A 236 0.23 14.89 7.07
N TYR A 237 -0.86 14.88 6.31
CA TYR A 237 -0.85 14.99 4.85
C TYR A 237 -0.40 16.36 4.33
N VAL A 238 -0.55 17.43 5.11
CA VAL A 238 -0.14 18.80 4.73
C VAL A 238 1.23 19.20 5.27
N ARG A 239 1.86 18.39 6.12
CA ARG A 239 3.16 18.73 6.75
C ARG A 239 4.31 18.26 5.88
N ASP A 240 5.40 19.02 5.84
CA ASP A 240 6.61 18.64 5.09
C ASP A 240 7.26 17.37 5.67
N GLY A 241 7.31 17.25 7.00
CA GLY A 241 8.02 16.18 7.69
C GLY A 241 7.41 14.78 7.48
N THR A 242 8.27 13.79 7.27
CA THR A 242 7.92 12.35 7.29
C THR A 242 7.87 11.83 8.73
N ARG A 243 7.18 10.71 8.95
CA ARG A 243 7.12 10.06 10.28
C ARG A 243 8.38 9.23 10.56
N PHE A 244 8.94 8.64 9.52
CA PHE A 244 10.18 7.87 9.55
C PHE A 244 11.13 8.41 8.48
N PRO A 245 12.46 8.28 8.66
CA PRO A 245 13.43 8.67 7.64
C PRO A 245 13.17 7.91 6.32
N PRO A 246 13.22 8.58 5.17
CA PRO A 246 13.19 7.89 3.89
C PRO A 246 14.56 7.30 3.55
N LEU A 247 14.60 6.29 2.69
CA LEU A 247 15.85 5.67 2.21
C LEU A 247 16.70 6.65 1.36
N ALA A 248 16.02 7.52 0.61
CA ALA A 248 16.60 8.65 -0.11
C ALA A 248 15.63 9.84 -0.04
N SER A 249 16.15 11.06 -0.10
CA SER A 249 15.34 12.29 -0.07
C SER A 249 15.49 13.06 -1.38
N PRO A 250 14.40 13.48 -2.02
CA PRO A 250 14.50 14.29 -3.24
C PRO A 250 15.06 15.68 -2.91
N GLU A 251 15.87 16.23 -3.82
CA GLU A 251 16.38 17.60 -3.71
C GLU A 251 15.29 18.63 -4.02
N ASP A 252 14.37 18.28 -4.92
CA ASP A 252 13.32 19.15 -5.44
C ASP A 252 11.91 18.65 -5.14
N GLY A 253 11.00 19.63 -5.03
CA GLY A 253 9.58 19.43 -4.84
C GLY A 253 9.12 19.14 -3.42
N HIS A 254 7.81 19.27 -3.21
CA HIS A 254 7.22 18.99 -1.92
C HIS A 254 7.23 17.47 -1.66
N ALA A 255 7.77 17.03 -0.52
CA ALA A 255 7.88 15.61 -0.16
C ALA A 255 6.56 14.83 -0.33
N LYS A 256 5.42 15.46 -0.04
CA LYS A 256 4.09 14.84 -0.13
C LYS A 256 3.23 15.32 -1.30
N SER A 257 3.82 15.89 -2.35
CA SER A 257 3.11 15.93 -3.63
C SER A 257 2.79 14.50 -4.05
N VAL A 258 1.65 14.30 -4.72
CA VAL A 258 1.27 12.97 -5.17
C VAL A 258 1.70 12.79 -6.62
N VAL A 259 2.38 11.68 -6.86
CA VAL A 259 2.82 11.25 -8.19
C VAL A 259 2.07 10.00 -8.60
N ILE A 260 1.91 9.81 -9.90
CA ILE A 260 1.57 8.52 -10.50
C ILE A 260 2.88 7.89 -10.94
N GLY A 261 3.31 6.88 -10.18
CA GLY A 261 4.57 6.18 -10.42
C GLY A 261 4.36 4.92 -11.24
N ALA A 262 5.29 4.63 -12.16
CA ALA A 262 5.36 3.38 -12.91
C ALA A 262 6.79 2.84 -12.92
N ARG A 263 6.95 1.51 -12.93
CA ARG A 263 8.25 0.83 -12.90
C ARG A 263 8.33 -0.31 -13.90
N THR A 264 9.55 -0.58 -14.38
CA THR A 264 9.90 -1.73 -15.23
C THR A 264 11.19 -2.36 -14.72
N ALA A 265 11.71 -3.38 -15.42
CA ALA A 265 13.02 -3.97 -15.12
C ALA A 265 14.18 -2.98 -15.24
N THR A 266 14.02 -1.94 -16.05
CA THR A 266 15.11 -1.02 -16.41
C THR A 266 15.09 0.28 -15.62
N GLY A 267 14.04 0.56 -14.84
CA GLY A 267 13.95 1.78 -14.05
C GLY A 267 12.53 2.13 -13.63
N ALA A 268 12.36 3.39 -13.21
CA ALA A 268 11.10 3.94 -12.73
C ALA A 268 10.86 5.35 -13.29
N VAL A 269 9.60 5.78 -13.30
CA VAL A 269 9.16 7.12 -13.67
C VAL A 269 8.07 7.59 -12.74
N ALA A 270 8.06 8.88 -12.41
CA ALA A 270 7.02 9.54 -11.64
C ALA A 270 6.45 10.71 -12.43
N PHE A 271 5.13 10.73 -12.58
CA PHE A 271 4.40 11.86 -13.15
C PHE A 271 3.72 12.64 -12.02
N ASP A 272 3.94 13.95 -11.92
CA ASP A 272 3.20 14.79 -10.98
C ASP A 272 1.70 14.70 -11.31
N LYS A 273 0.90 14.23 -10.33
CA LYS A 273 -0.52 13.96 -10.57
C LYS A 273 -1.30 15.25 -10.85
N THR A 274 -0.93 16.36 -10.22
CA THR A 274 -1.60 17.65 -10.43
C THR A 274 -1.30 18.16 -11.84
N THR A 275 -0.03 18.12 -12.28
CA THR A 275 0.34 18.48 -13.65
C THR A 275 -0.37 17.56 -14.65
N LEU A 276 -0.38 16.24 -14.43
CA LEU A 276 -1.03 15.29 -15.33
C LEU A 276 -2.53 15.58 -15.48
N LEU A 277 -3.25 15.81 -14.38
CA LEU A 277 -4.69 16.12 -14.41
C LEU A 277 -4.98 17.45 -15.14
N SER A 278 -4.05 18.41 -15.07
CA SER A 278 -4.17 19.71 -15.76
C SER A 278 -3.85 19.61 -17.26
N GLU A 279 -2.74 18.96 -17.61
CA GLU A 279 -2.23 18.90 -18.99
C GLU A 279 -2.81 17.73 -19.80
N ARG A 280 -3.44 16.76 -19.12
CA ARG A 280 -4.11 15.56 -19.67
C ARG A 280 -3.19 14.52 -20.33
N VAL A 281 -2.02 14.92 -20.82
CA VAL A 281 -0.99 14.06 -21.42
C VAL A 281 0.38 14.55 -20.98
N LEU A 282 1.22 13.65 -20.46
CA LEU A 282 2.63 13.90 -20.17
C LEU A 282 3.51 12.82 -20.78
N THR A 283 4.60 13.20 -21.42
CA THR A 283 5.57 12.27 -22.02
C THR A 283 6.84 12.21 -21.17
N GLY A 284 7.37 11.00 -20.97
CA GLY A 284 8.57 10.78 -20.16
C GLY A 284 9.38 9.58 -20.62
N THR A 285 10.35 9.20 -19.80
CA THR A 285 11.17 7.99 -19.99
C THR A 285 11.24 7.21 -18.68
N VAL A 286 11.44 5.89 -18.75
CA VAL A 286 11.65 5.05 -17.57
C VAL A 286 13.12 5.10 -17.16
N GLY A 287 13.43 5.82 -16.07
CA GLY A 287 14.79 6.25 -15.75
C GLY A 287 15.31 7.32 -16.72
N GLU A 288 16.41 8.00 -16.38
CA GLU A 288 16.99 9.01 -17.27
C GLU A 288 17.46 8.41 -18.61
N GLY A 289 16.81 8.81 -19.71
CA GLY A 289 17.17 8.35 -21.06
C GLY A 289 16.76 6.92 -21.38
N GLY A 290 15.89 6.31 -20.57
CA GLY A 290 15.35 4.98 -20.83
C GLY A 290 14.18 4.96 -21.84
N PRO A 291 13.46 3.83 -21.94
CA PRO A 291 12.34 3.69 -22.88
C PRO A 291 11.26 4.76 -22.67
N ALA A 292 10.75 5.30 -23.78
CA ALA A 292 9.70 6.31 -23.77
C ALA A 292 8.37 5.76 -23.24
N VAL A 293 7.68 6.61 -22.47
CA VAL A 293 6.38 6.34 -21.87
C VAL A 293 5.51 7.58 -21.98
N ILE A 294 4.20 7.35 -21.93
CA ILE A 294 3.19 8.40 -21.93
C ILE A 294 2.22 8.17 -20.79
N ALA A 295 1.94 9.23 -20.02
CA ALA A 295 0.91 9.25 -19.02
C ALA A 295 -0.29 10.03 -19.53
N VAL A 296 -1.49 9.49 -19.33
CA VAL A 296 -2.76 10.16 -19.66
C VAL A 296 -3.65 10.26 -18.44
N ALA A 297 -4.30 11.40 -18.27
CA ALA A 297 -5.25 11.62 -17.20
C ALA A 297 -6.58 10.90 -17.44
N ASP A 298 -7.23 10.50 -16.36
CA ASP A 298 -8.64 10.14 -16.33
C ASP A 298 -9.34 11.12 -15.39
N PRO A 299 -9.89 12.23 -15.92
CA PRO A 299 -10.55 13.24 -15.11
C PRO A 299 -11.83 12.75 -14.44
N ALA A 300 -12.49 11.73 -15.01
CA ALA A 300 -13.72 11.17 -14.45
C ALA A 300 -13.47 10.42 -13.14
N LEU A 301 -12.24 9.94 -12.93
CA LEU A 301 -11.80 9.26 -11.71
C LEU A 301 -10.70 10.02 -10.95
N SER A 302 -10.33 11.23 -11.38
CA SER A 302 -9.22 12.00 -10.81
C SER A 302 -7.92 11.16 -10.67
N THR A 303 -7.57 10.41 -11.72
CA THR A 303 -6.41 9.51 -11.76
C THR A 303 -5.67 9.62 -13.10
N GLY A 304 -4.74 8.71 -13.39
CA GLY A 304 -4.05 8.63 -14.68
C GLY A 304 -3.34 7.31 -14.92
N TYR A 305 -3.18 6.95 -16.18
CA TYR A 305 -2.61 5.68 -16.65
C TYR A 305 -1.28 5.93 -17.37
N VAL A 306 -0.37 4.97 -17.30
CA VAL A 306 0.94 5.04 -17.98
C VAL A 306 1.03 3.93 -19.00
N TYR A 307 1.53 4.25 -20.18
CA TYR A 307 1.71 3.33 -21.30
C TYR A 307 3.14 3.38 -21.80
N ARG A 308 3.65 2.24 -22.26
CA ARG A 308 4.88 2.22 -23.07
C ARG A 308 4.60 2.92 -24.40
N ASN A 309 5.56 3.75 -24.82
CA ASN A 309 5.48 4.46 -26.08
C ASN A 309 6.83 4.41 -26.84
N PRO A 310 7.38 3.22 -27.14
CA PRO A 310 8.71 3.09 -27.73
C PRO A 310 8.81 3.67 -29.15
N ASP A 311 7.68 3.73 -29.86
CA ASP A 311 7.58 4.27 -31.21
C ASP A 311 7.24 5.77 -31.22
N GLU A 312 7.17 6.41 -30.04
CA GLU A 312 6.85 7.83 -29.86
C GLU A 312 5.56 8.26 -30.58
N VAL A 313 4.53 7.42 -30.54
CA VAL A 313 3.22 7.73 -31.12
C VAL A 313 2.61 8.95 -30.47
N ALA A 314 1.86 9.73 -31.25
CA ALA A 314 1.20 10.93 -30.77
C ALA A 314 -0.08 10.55 -30.00
N VAL A 315 -0.24 11.07 -28.78
CA VAL A 315 -1.48 10.96 -28.01
C VAL A 315 -1.98 12.34 -27.64
N GLU A 316 -3.23 12.64 -27.98
CA GLU A 316 -3.85 13.94 -27.79
C GLU A 316 -5.21 13.80 -27.12
N PRO A 317 -5.59 14.69 -26.18
CA PRO A 317 -6.95 14.72 -25.64
C PRO A 317 -7.99 15.01 -26.72
N ASP A 318 -9.13 14.32 -26.66
CA ASP A 318 -10.31 14.52 -27.50
C ASP A 318 -11.58 14.54 -26.64
N GLY A 319 -11.87 15.70 -26.04
CA GLY A 319 -12.91 15.81 -25.02
C GLY A 319 -12.54 15.01 -23.77
N ASP A 320 -13.35 14.01 -23.43
CA ASP A 320 -13.10 13.08 -22.32
C ASP A 320 -12.31 11.84 -22.76
N GLU A 321 -12.12 11.65 -24.07
CA GLU A 321 -11.38 10.55 -24.69
C GLU A 321 -10.00 11.01 -25.19
N TYR A 322 -9.32 10.13 -25.94
CA TYR A 322 -8.01 10.35 -26.52
C TYR A 322 -7.97 9.94 -27.99
N ARG A 323 -7.10 10.63 -28.75
CA ARG A 323 -6.62 10.19 -30.07
C ARG A 323 -5.23 9.61 -29.95
N VAL A 324 -4.96 8.50 -30.65
CA VAL A 324 -3.63 7.90 -30.83
C VAL A 324 -3.31 7.85 -32.32
N ASP A 325 -2.25 8.53 -32.75
CA ASP A 325 -1.86 8.70 -34.17
C ASP A 325 -3.01 9.15 -35.09
N GLY A 326 -3.90 10.00 -34.56
CA GLY A 326 -5.05 10.56 -35.26
C GLY A 326 -6.32 9.68 -35.23
N GLU A 327 -6.25 8.45 -34.72
CA GLU A 327 -7.42 7.61 -34.45
C GLU A 327 -8.00 7.94 -33.08
N GLY A 328 -9.29 8.28 -33.00
CA GLY A 328 -9.97 8.66 -31.75
C GLY A 328 -10.91 7.58 -31.19
N GLY A 329 -11.52 7.87 -30.05
CA GLY A 329 -12.49 6.97 -29.40
C GLY A 329 -11.89 6.11 -28.28
N PHE A 330 -10.72 6.46 -27.76
CA PHE A 330 -10.06 5.69 -26.70
C PHE A 330 -10.28 6.32 -25.33
N GLU A 331 -10.78 5.54 -24.37
CA GLU A 331 -10.77 5.91 -22.96
C GLU A 331 -9.33 5.94 -22.42
N ALA A 332 -9.08 6.75 -21.40
CA ALA A 332 -7.76 6.85 -20.76
C ALA A 332 -7.19 5.49 -20.30
N ALA A 333 -8.07 4.56 -19.91
CA ALA A 333 -7.71 3.24 -19.40
C ALA A 333 -7.42 2.18 -20.49
N ASP A 334 -7.80 2.48 -21.74
CA ASP A 334 -7.88 1.53 -22.87
C ASP A 334 -7.25 2.10 -24.15
N LEU A 335 -6.16 2.87 -24.03
CA LEU A 335 -5.37 3.25 -25.20
C LEU A 335 -4.83 1.99 -25.91
N PRO A 336 -4.67 2.00 -27.24
CA PRO A 336 -4.11 0.88 -28.01
C PRO A 336 -2.58 0.76 -27.85
N LEU A 337 -2.08 0.95 -26.63
CA LEU A 337 -0.68 0.87 -26.23
C LEU A 337 -0.52 -0.13 -25.08
N GLU A 338 0.69 -0.62 -24.87
CA GLU A 338 0.96 -1.53 -23.76
C GLU A 338 0.94 -0.75 -22.43
N ARG A 339 -0.06 -1.06 -21.59
CA ARG A 339 -0.25 -0.42 -20.29
C ARG A 339 0.80 -0.90 -19.27
N LEU A 340 1.44 0.05 -18.60
CA LEU A 340 2.24 -0.20 -17.41
C LEU A 340 1.35 -0.14 -16.17
N LEU A 341 1.63 -1.01 -15.19
CA LEU A 341 1.05 -0.81 -13.87
C LEU A 341 1.61 0.48 -13.27
N ALA A 342 0.70 1.34 -12.85
CA ALA A 342 1.01 2.61 -12.23
C ALA A 342 0.05 2.85 -11.06
N PHE A 343 0.52 3.57 -10.05
CA PHE A 343 -0.27 3.88 -8.86
C PHE A 343 0.22 5.17 -8.19
N ASP A 344 -0.65 5.71 -7.35
CA ASP A 344 -0.41 6.91 -6.58
C ASP A 344 0.60 6.67 -5.46
N ALA A 345 1.51 7.61 -5.26
CA ALA A 345 2.42 7.65 -4.13
C ALA A 345 2.76 9.09 -3.75
N MET A 346 3.06 9.35 -2.47
CA MET A 346 3.74 10.58 -2.08
C MET A 346 5.17 10.58 -2.63
N TRP A 347 5.61 11.72 -3.15
CA TRP A 347 6.87 11.87 -3.86
C TRP A 347 8.08 11.35 -3.07
N PHE A 348 8.19 11.68 -1.78
CA PHE A 348 9.29 11.23 -0.92
C PHE A 348 9.38 9.71 -0.85
N ALA A 349 8.23 9.02 -0.84
CA ALA A 349 8.17 7.58 -0.70
C ALA A 349 8.54 6.90 -2.02
N TRP A 350 8.03 7.41 -3.13
CA TRP A 350 8.44 6.94 -4.46
C TRP A 350 9.94 7.12 -4.68
N TYR A 351 10.44 8.35 -4.48
CA TYR A 351 11.86 8.66 -4.63
C TYR A 351 12.74 7.84 -3.68
N GLY A 352 12.28 7.59 -2.45
CA GLY A 352 13.02 6.77 -1.50
C GLY A 352 13.24 5.33 -1.97
N PHE A 353 12.33 4.73 -2.74
CA PHE A 353 12.55 3.40 -3.33
C PHE A 353 13.21 3.44 -4.71
N TYR A 354 13.02 4.54 -5.45
CA TYR A 354 13.51 4.71 -6.82
C TYR A 354 14.27 6.04 -6.96
N PRO A 355 15.47 6.18 -6.37
CA PRO A 355 16.22 7.44 -6.39
C PRO A 355 16.67 7.86 -7.80
N ASP A 356 16.80 6.89 -8.72
CA ASP A 356 17.13 7.10 -10.13
C ASP A 356 15.88 7.29 -11.02
N THR A 357 14.70 7.48 -10.43
CA THR A 357 13.45 7.69 -11.16
C THR A 357 13.52 8.97 -11.99
N ALA A 358 13.04 8.91 -13.23
CA ALA A 358 12.71 10.12 -13.95
C ALA A 358 11.50 10.80 -13.30
N PHE A 359 11.44 12.13 -13.36
CA PHE A 359 10.31 12.94 -12.91
C PHE A 359 9.76 13.80 -14.05
N VAL A 360 8.44 13.84 -14.19
CA VAL A 360 7.74 14.62 -15.23
C VAL A 360 6.63 15.46 -14.59
N GLY A 361 6.72 16.77 -14.72
CA GLY A 361 5.73 17.74 -14.21
C GLY A 361 6.36 18.85 -13.37
N GLU A 362 5.55 19.53 -12.53
CA GLU A 362 5.95 20.78 -11.86
C GLU A 362 6.26 20.69 -10.35
N HIS A 363 6.52 19.50 -9.79
CA HIS A 363 6.88 19.34 -8.37
C HIS A 363 5.93 20.11 -7.42
N THR A 364 4.64 19.75 -7.46
CA THR A 364 3.57 20.55 -6.84
C THR A 364 3.55 20.49 -5.30
N ARG A 365 2.52 21.09 -4.67
CA ARG A 365 2.34 21.13 -3.20
C ARG A 365 1.86 19.78 -2.64
N ALA A 366 1.71 19.69 -1.32
CA ALA A 366 1.15 18.52 -0.65
C ALA A 366 -0.21 18.08 -1.21
N GLY A 367 -0.41 16.76 -1.34
CA GLY A 367 -1.63 16.15 -1.87
C GLY A 367 -1.73 16.22 -3.40
N TYR A 368 -2.89 15.84 -3.93
CA TYR A 368 -3.34 16.22 -5.26
C TYR A 368 -4.73 16.85 -5.13
N GLY A 369 -4.94 17.96 -5.81
CA GLY A 369 -6.21 18.69 -5.77
C GLY A 369 -6.40 19.60 -4.54
N GLY A 370 -6.59 20.89 -4.81
CA GLY A 370 -7.26 21.82 -3.92
C GLY A 370 -7.18 23.25 -4.41
#